data_AF-A0A293N126-F1
#
_entry.id   AF-A0A293N126-F1
#
_cell.length_a   1.000
_cell.length_b   1.000
_cell.length_c   1.000
_cell.angle_alpha   90.00
_cell.angle_beta   90.00
_cell.angle_gamma   90.00
#
_symmetry.space_group_name_H-M   'P 1'
#
loop_
_entity.id
_entity.type
_entity.pdbx_description
1 polymer ?
#
loop_
_entity_poly.entity_id
_entity_poly.type
_entity_poly.pdbx_seq_one_letter_code
_entity_poly.pdbx_strand_id
1 'polypeptide(L)'
;MTFQLKQNVQKHERVHSNVRPYVCQHCNKAFTGKSDLSKHLRIHSGDKPYSCSHCGRTFNCPGNLRKHVVNVHTKDYPHKCHLCQQGFLLPYLLRRCLLKKHPPCKEE
;
A
#
# COMPACT_ATOMS: atom_id res chain seq x y z
N MET A 1 8.04 -23.71 -15.74
CA MET A 1 7.61 -22.83 -14.62
C MET A 1 8.80 -22.18 -13.88
N THR A 2 9.88 -21.77 -14.56
CA THR A 2 11.15 -21.40 -13.89
C THR A 2 11.60 -19.94 -14.14
N PHE A 3 11.04 -19.24 -15.12
CA PHE A 3 11.43 -17.86 -15.47
C PHE A 3 10.84 -16.77 -14.56
N GLN A 4 9.61 -16.97 -14.05
CA GLN A 4 8.91 -15.99 -13.22
C GLN A 4 9.59 -15.76 -11.85
N LEU A 5 10.14 -16.81 -11.24
CA LEU A 5 10.80 -16.71 -9.95
C LEU A 5 12.07 -15.87 -10.04
N LYS A 6 12.86 -16.04 -11.10
CA LYS A 6 14.14 -15.35 -11.30
C LYS A 6 13.99 -13.83 -11.45
N GLN A 7 12.96 -13.38 -12.18
CA GLN A 7 12.60 -11.96 -12.31
C GLN A 7 12.13 -11.34 -10.97
N ASN A 8 11.37 -12.11 -10.18
CA ASN A 8 10.91 -11.64 -8.87
C ASN A 8 12.05 -11.55 -7.85
N VAL A 9 13.00 -12.50 -7.88
CA VAL A 9 14.20 -12.44 -7.02
C VAL A 9 15.05 -11.21 -7.36
N GLN A 10 15.32 -10.93 -8.64
CA GLN A 10 16.05 -9.71 -9.00
C GLN A 10 15.34 -8.40 -8.59
N LYS A 11 14.01 -8.38 -8.62
CA LYS A 11 13.24 -7.23 -8.10
C LYS A 11 13.31 -7.13 -6.58
N HIS A 12 13.29 -8.25 -5.88
CA HIS A 12 13.43 -8.32 -4.42
C HIS A 12 14.80 -7.82 -3.97
N GLU A 13 15.87 -8.23 -4.65
CA GLU A 13 17.26 -7.81 -4.38
C GLU A 13 17.44 -6.28 -4.43
N ARG A 14 16.73 -5.58 -5.33
CA ARG A 14 16.76 -4.10 -5.41
C ARG A 14 16.21 -3.42 -4.15
N VAL A 15 15.39 -4.10 -3.36
CA VAL A 15 14.88 -3.57 -2.09
C VAL A 15 15.98 -3.58 -1.03
N HIS A 16 16.86 -4.57 -1.03
CA HIS A 16 17.99 -4.67 -0.10
C HIS A 16 19.11 -3.69 -0.46
N SER A 17 19.37 -3.48 -1.74
CA SER A 17 20.46 -2.60 -2.18
C SER A 17 20.14 -1.10 -2.10
N ASN A 18 18.93 -0.69 -1.69
CA ASN A 18 18.43 0.70 -1.76
C ASN A 18 18.53 1.36 -3.15
N VAL A 19 18.79 0.58 -4.20
CA VAL A 19 18.92 1.08 -5.57
C VAL A 19 17.53 1.46 -6.05
N ARG A 20 17.30 2.76 -6.16
CA ARG A 20 16.06 3.36 -6.67
C ARG A 20 16.34 4.00 -8.03
N PRO A 21 16.38 3.20 -9.12
CA PRO A 21 16.82 3.68 -10.42
C PRO A 21 15.80 4.63 -11.07
N TYR A 22 14.58 4.72 -10.55
CA TYR A 22 13.51 5.53 -11.11
C TYR A 22 13.33 6.80 -10.28
N VAL A 23 13.86 7.92 -10.75
CA VAL A 23 13.78 9.21 -10.05
C VAL A 23 12.77 10.14 -10.73
N CYS A 24 11.90 10.76 -9.93
CA CYS A 24 10.99 11.80 -10.38
C CYS A 24 11.76 13.10 -10.65
N GLN A 25 11.69 13.61 -11.88
CA GLN A 25 12.39 14.84 -12.27
C GLN A 25 11.78 16.11 -11.65
N HIS A 26 10.52 16.06 -11.17
CA HIS A 26 9.86 17.23 -10.59
C HIS A 26 10.17 17.44 -9.10
N CYS A 27 10.46 16.36 -8.35
CA CYS A 27 10.67 16.45 -6.89
C CYS A 27 11.84 15.58 -6.39
N ASN A 28 12.65 15.02 -7.29
CA ASN A 28 13.79 14.15 -7.01
C ASN A 28 13.48 12.92 -6.13
N LYS A 29 12.21 12.54 -5.97
CA LYS A 29 11.83 11.31 -5.28
C LYS A 29 12.24 10.08 -6.09
N ALA A 30 12.99 9.20 -5.46
CA ALA A 30 13.43 7.95 -6.06
C ALA A 30 12.48 6.78 -5.71
N PHE A 31 12.25 5.89 -6.67
CA PHE A 31 11.38 4.73 -6.61
C PHE A 31 12.12 3.47 -7.09
N THR A 32 11.76 2.32 -6.54
CA THR A 32 12.34 1.01 -6.89
C THR A 32 11.76 0.43 -8.18
N GLY A 33 10.54 0.84 -8.56
CA GLY A 33 9.84 0.37 -9.75
C GLY A 33 9.31 1.48 -10.66
N LYS A 34 9.36 1.24 -11.98
CA LYS A 34 8.81 2.15 -12.99
C LYS A 34 7.32 2.43 -12.77
N SER A 35 6.54 1.40 -12.44
CA SER A 35 5.10 1.52 -12.18
C SER A 35 4.79 2.45 -11.00
N ASP A 36 5.66 2.50 -10.00
CA ASP A 36 5.47 3.36 -8.83
C ASP A 36 5.84 4.80 -9.14
N LEU A 37 6.89 5.02 -9.93
CA LEU A 37 7.18 6.34 -10.51
C LEU A 37 6.00 6.83 -11.37
N SER A 38 5.46 6.01 -12.27
CA SER A 38 4.31 6.40 -13.11
C SER A 38 3.07 6.76 -12.28
N LYS A 39 2.75 5.99 -11.23
CA LYS A 39 1.65 6.35 -10.31
C LYS A 39 1.95 7.66 -9.57
N HIS A 40 3.19 7.89 -9.18
CA HIS A 40 3.61 9.11 -8.50
C HIS A 40 3.49 10.34 -9.41
N LEU A 41 3.85 10.23 -10.69
CA LEU A 41 3.74 11.33 -11.66
C LEU A 41 2.30 11.85 -11.80
N ARG A 42 1.28 11.02 -11.57
CA ARG A 42 -0.13 11.44 -11.53
C ARG A 42 -0.42 12.50 -10.45
N ILE A 43 0.41 12.57 -9.41
CA ILE A 43 0.30 13.63 -8.38
C ILE A 43 0.70 14.99 -8.96
N HIS A 44 1.71 15.02 -9.84
CA HIS A 44 2.15 16.25 -10.51
C HIS A 44 1.19 16.67 -11.61
N SER A 45 0.68 15.74 -12.41
CA SER A 45 -0.27 16.03 -13.48
C SER A 45 -1.71 16.26 -12.99
N GLY A 46 -2.02 15.96 -11.72
CA GLY A 46 -3.38 16.01 -11.19
C GLY A 46 -4.31 14.91 -11.71
N ASP A 47 -3.79 13.95 -12.48
CA ASP A 47 -4.55 12.86 -13.07
C ASP A 47 -5.10 11.92 -11.98
N LYS A 48 -6.42 11.75 -11.95
CA LYS A 48 -7.13 10.91 -10.99
C LYS A 48 -8.09 9.99 -11.73
N PRO A 49 -7.58 8.92 -12.36
CA PRO A 49 -8.38 8.09 -13.26
C PRO A 49 -9.35 7.17 -12.51
N TYR A 50 -9.26 7.09 -11.17
CA TYR A 50 -10.10 6.23 -10.36
C TYR A 50 -11.18 7.04 -9.65
N SER A 51 -12.42 6.97 -10.11
CA SER A 51 -13.58 7.58 -9.45
C SER A 51 -14.27 6.60 -8.49
N CYS A 52 -14.82 7.14 -7.41
CA CYS A 52 -15.73 6.41 -6.54
C CYS A 52 -17.12 6.39 -7.14
N SER A 53 -17.68 5.19 -7.32
CA SER A 53 -19.05 5.00 -7.81
C SER A 53 -20.14 5.54 -6.87
N HIS A 54 -19.86 5.62 -5.56
CA HIS A 54 -20.84 6.07 -4.58
C HIS A 54 -20.94 7.59 -4.44
N CYS A 55 -19.83 8.33 -4.57
CA CYS A 55 -19.79 9.77 -4.32
C CYS A 55 -19.02 10.60 -5.36
N GLY A 56 -18.54 9.99 -6.44
CA GLY A 56 -17.85 10.69 -7.53
C GLY A 56 -16.43 11.17 -7.21
N ARG A 57 -15.93 11.02 -5.97
CA ARG A 57 -14.56 11.42 -5.60
C ARG A 57 -13.52 10.67 -6.41
N THR A 58 -12.51 11.39 -6.89
CA THR A 58 -11.44 10.83 -7.72
C THR A 58 -10.13 10.64 -6.95
N PHE A 59 -9.38 9.60 -7.31
CA PHE A 59 -8.13 9.17 -6.68
C PHE A 59 -7.06 8.87 -7.74
N ASN A 60 -5.80 9.07 -7.38
CA ASN A 60 -4.65 8.84 -8.26
C ASN A 60 -4.21 7.36 -8.35
N CYS A 61 -4.64 6.53 -7.38
CA CYS A 61 -4.31 5.12 -7.33
C CYS A 61 -5.49 4.28 -6.79
N PRO A 62 -5.62 3.01 -7.23
CA PRO A 62 -6.78 2.17 -6.91
C PRO A 62 -6.80 1.78 -5.43
N GLY A 63 -5.63 1.66 -4.80
CA GLY A 63 -5.52 1.38 -3.37
C GLY A 63 -6.14 2.48 -2.51
N ASN A 64 -6.01 3.76 -2.91
CA ASN A 64 -6.63 4.87 -2.20
C ASN A 64 -8.15 4.89 -2.39
N LEU A 65 -8.64 4.61 -3.60
CA LEU A 65 -10.06 4.45 -3.86
C LEU A 65 -10.66 3.33 -2.99
N ARG A 66 -10.03 2.15 -2.97
CA ARG A 66 -10.49 1.02 -2.13
C ARG A 66 -10.57 1.42 -0.65
N LYS A 67 -9.55 2.14 -0.13
CA LYS A 67 -9.56 2.63 1.25
C LYS A 67 -10.70 3.58 1.54
N HIS A 68 -10.97 4.49 0.61
CA HIS A 68 -12.07 5.41 0.73
C HIS A 68 -13.41 4.67 0.75
N VAL A 69 -13.65 3.76 -0.21
CA VAL A 69 -14.90 3.01 -0.30
C VAL A 69 -15.15 2.22 0.98
N VAL A 70 -14.16 1.48 1.47
CA VAL A 70 -14.31 0.72 2.70
C VAL A 70 -14.53 1.63 3.91
N ASN A 71 -13.78 2.70 4.09
CA ASN A 71 -13.91 3.50 5.32
C ASN A 71 -15.17 4.36 5.36
N VAL A 72 -15.65 4.83 4.20
CA VAL A 72 -16.73 5.81 4.10
C VAL A 72 -18.08 5.17 3.76
N HIS A 73 -18.09 4.19 2.85
CA HIS A 73 -19.33 3.63 2.33
C HIS A 73 -19.67 2.27 2.92
N THR A 74 -18.70 1.33 2.98
CA THR A 74 -18.99 -0.06 3.37
C THR A 74 -18.78 -0.33 4.87
N LYS A 75 -17.72 0.22 5.46
CA LYS A 75 -17.17 -0.12 6.80
C LYS A 75 -16.91 -1.61 7.01
N ASP A 76 -16.74 -2.38 5.93
CA ASP A 76 -16.36 -3.78 5.99
C ASP A 76 -14.84 -3.96 6.01
N TYR A 77 -14.32 -4.47 7.11
CA TYR A 77 -12.88 -4.58 7.33
C TYR A 77 -12.42 -6.04 7.17
N PRO A 78 -11.56 -6.33 6.18
CA PRO A 78 -11.09 -7.69 5.91
C PRO A 78 -10.17 -8.25 7.01
N HIS A 79 -9.52 -7.38 7.80
CA HIS A 79 -8.62 -7.80 8.88
C HIS A 79 -9.20 -7.40 10.22
N LYS A 80 -9.61 -8.35 11.04
CA LYS A 80 -10.17 -8.09 12.38
C LYS A 80 -9.18 -8.57 13.44
N CYS A 81 -9.02 -7.79 14.50
CA CYS A 81 -8.24 -8.22 15.66
C CYS A 81 -9.06 -9.23 16.45
N HIS A 82 -8.53 -10.44 16.68
CA HIS A 82 -9.23 -11.44 17.46
C HIS A 82 -9.30 -11.10 18.97
N LEU A 83 -8.44 -10.22 19.47
CA LEU A 83 -8.38 -9.83 20.89
C LEU A 83 -9.33 -8.68 21.24
N CYS A 84 -9.44 -7.67 20.37
CA CYS A 84 -10.27 -6.48 20.63
C CYS A 84 -11.39 -6.26 19.62
N GLN A 85 -11.59 -7.20 18.68
CA GLN A 85 -12.57 -7.15 17.60
C GLN A 85 -12.49 -5.91 16.68
N GLN A 86 -11.43 -5.11 16.82
CA GLN A 86 -11.23 -3.93 16.01
C GLN A 86 -10.97 -4.32 14.55
N GLY A 87 -11.76 -3.73 13.64
CA GLY A 87 -11.61 -3.88 12.20
C GLY A 87 -10.50 -3.00 11.63
N PHE A 88 -9.70 -3.57 10.75
CA PHE A 88 -8.62 -2.92 10.02
C PHE A 88 -8.73 -3.24 8.53
N LEU A 89 -8.49 -2.21 7.73
CA LEU A 89 -8.47 -2.36 6.29
C LEU A 89 -7.16 -2.95 5.77
N LEU A 90 -6.04 -2.72 6.47
CA LEU A 90 -4.71 -3.13 6.03
C LEU A 90 -4.07 -4.04 7.07
N PRO A 91 -3.39 -5.12 6.65
CA PRO A 91 -2.85 -6.11 7.57
C PRO A 91 -1.75 -5.53 8.47
N TYR A 92 -0.99 -4.54 7.99
CA TYR A 92 0.02 -3.88 8.83
C TYR A 92 -0.60 -3.08 9.98
N LEU A 93 -1.84 -2.56 9.83
CA LEU A 93 -2.54 -1.86 10.91
C LEU A 93 -2.99 -2.83 11.99
N LEU A 94 -3.48 -4.02 11.59
CA LEU A 94 -3.75 -5.12 12.53
C LEU A 94 -2.47 -5.52 13.27
N ARG A 95 -1.36 -5.77 12.56
CA ARG A 95 -0.06 -6.07 13.18
C ARG A 95 0.37 -4.98 14.16
N ARG A 96 0.23 -3.71 13.79
CA ARG A 96 0.53 -2.58 14.68
C ARG A 96 -0.36 -2.55 15.92
N CYS A 97 -1.64 -2.89 15.78
CA CYS A 97 -2.57 -3.00 16.91
C CYS A 97 -2.12 -4.11 17.86
N LEU A 98 -1.82 -5.30 17.34
CA LEU A 98 -1.33 -6.44 18.13
C LEU A 98 -0.05 -6.05 18.88
N LEU A 99 0.96 -5.51 18.19
CA LEU A 99 2.24 -5.14 18.81
C LEU A 99 2.14 -4.04 19.87
N LYS A 100 1.23 -3.06 19.70
CA LYS A 100 1.12 -1.92 20.62
C LYS A 100 0.13 -2.10 21.75
N LYS A 101 -1.03 -2.72 21.48
CA LYS A 101 -2.13 -2.87 22.45
C LYS A 101 -2.18 -4.25 23.08
N HIS A 102 -1.61 -5.25 22.43
CA HIS A 102 -1.60 -6.63 22.89
C HIS A 102 -0.18 -7.22 22.77
N PRO A 103 0.83 -6.58 23.37
CA PRO A 103 2.19 -7.08 23.29
C PRO A 103 2.21 -8.52 23.82
N PRO A 104 2.78 -9.49 23.08
CA PRO A 104 2.98 -10.81 23.63
C PRO A 104 3.90 -10.67 24.84
N CYS A 105 3.50 -11.24 25.99
CA CYS A 105 4.45 -11.45 27.08
C CYS A 105 5.61 -12.25 26.49
N LYS A 106 6.82 -11.73 26.61
CA LYS A 106 8.01 -12.52 26.33
C LYS A 106 8.04 -13.62 27.39
N GLU A 107 7.89 -14.87 26.97
CA GLU A 107 8.26 -16.00 27.82
C GLU A 107 9.79 -15.94 27.94
N GLU A 108 10.28 -15.65 29.15
CA GLU A 108 11.67 -15.78 29.57
C GLU A 108 11.96 -17.24 29.96
#